data_AF-A0A497MWX5-F1
#
_entry.id   AF-A0A497MWX5-F1
#
_cell.length_a   1.000
_cell.length_b   1.000
_cell.length_c   1.000
_cell.angle_alpha   90.00
_cell.angle_beta   90.00
_cell.angle_gamma   90.00
#
_symmetry.space_group_name_H-M   'P 1'
#
loop_
_entity.id
_entity.type
_entity.pdbx_description
1 polymer ?
#
loop_
_entity_poly.entity_id
_entity_poly.type
_entity_poly.pdbx_seq_one_letter_code
_entity_poly.pdbx_strand_id
1 'polypeptide(L)'
;MWHSDLHKRKPTGGKRKPYRGRRKFEKGGFPVETVPGPEERVVDRVRGGNIKVRLKKAETVQVSDPKTGKTVKATIIRVVRNPSNVEYSRRGVITKGTII
;
A
#
# COMPACT_ATOMS: atom_id res chain seq x y z
N MET A 1 5.07 4.62 -12.12
CA MET A 1 3.65 4.95 -12.35
C MET A 1 3.50 6.47 -12.41
N TRP A 2 2.53 7.05 -13.14
CA TRP A 2 2.32 8.51 -13.20
C TRP A 2 0.89 8.85 -12.82
N HIS A 3 0.69 9.83 -11.94
CA HIS A 3 -0.62 10.17 -11.36
C HIS A 3 -1.29 11.39 -12.01
N SER A 4 -0.90 11.75 -13.24
CA SER A 4 -1.46 12.92 -13.94
C SER A 4 -2.74 12.55 -14.71
N ASP A 5 -3.75 13.42 -14.67
CA ASP A 5 -5.01 13.27 -15.40
C ASP A 5 -4.92 13.74 -16.86
N LEU A 6 -3.75 14.22 -17.30
CA LEU A 6 -3.52 14.71 -18.67
C LEU A 6 -3.84 13.67 -19.75
N HIS A 7 -3.65 12.39 -19.42
CA HIS A 7 -3.91 11.28 -20.33
C HIS A 7 -5.29 10.63 -20.13
N LYS A 8 -6.03 11.02 -19.09
CA LYS A 8 -7.39 10.50 -18.85
C LYS A 8 -8.40 11.23 -19.75
N ARG A 9 -9.58 10.63 -19.93
CA ARG A 9 -10.69 11.24 -20.66
C ARG A 9 -11.35 12.36 -19.85
N LYS A 10 -12.08 13.24 -20.53
CA LYS A 10 -12.98 14.20 -19.86
C LYS A 10 -14.16 13.46 -19.22
N PRO A 11 -14.85 14.05 -18.23
CA PRO A 11 -16.09 13.48 -17.69
C PRO A 11 -17.15 13.22 -18.77
N THR A 12 -17.19 14.07 -19.81
CA THR A 12 -18.06 13.90 -20.99
C THR A 12 -17.57 12.84 -21.99
N GLY A 13 -16.49 12.11 -21.71
CA GLY A 13 -15.93 11.05 -22.57
C GLY A 13 -14.95 11.55 -23.66
N GLY A 14 -14.91 12.86 -23.94
CA GLY A 14 -14.00 13.44 -24.92
C GLY A 14 -12.51 13.19 -24.61
N LYS A 15 -11.70 12.94 -25.65
CA LYS A 15 -10.25 12.73 -25.52
C LYS A 15 -9.57 14.04 -25.14
N ARG A 16 -8.69 14.02 -24.13
CA ARG A 16 -7.83 15.16 -23.77
C ARG A 16 -6.55 15.12 -24.60
N LYS A 17 -6.10 16.28 -25.10
CA LYS A 17 -4.77 16.44 -25.72
C LYS A 17 -3.80 16.94 -24.65
N PRO A 18 -2.74 16.19 -24.31
CA PRO A 18 -1.76 16.65 -23.32
C PRO A 18 -0.99 17.86 -23.89
N TYR A 19 -0.94 18.96 -23.14
CA TYR A 19 -0.26 20.20 -23.54
C TYR A 19 1.21 20.25 -23.07
N ARG A 20 1.64 19.32 -22.22
CA ARG A 20 2.98 19.28 -21.63
C ARG A 20 3.45 17.84 -21.40
N GLY A 21 4.76 17.69 -21.23
CA GLY A 21 5.38 16.45 -20.76
C GLY A 21 5.13 16.16 -19.27
N ARG A 22 5.55 14.95 -18.86
CA ARG A 22 5.45 14.44 -17.48
C ARG A 22 6.41 15.20 -16.55
N ARG A 23 5.99 15.47 -15.32
CA ARG A 23 6.79 16.21 -14.33
C ARG A 23 7.15 15.34 -13.14
N LYS A 24 8.32 15.56 -12.53
CA LYS A 24 8.85 14.76 -11.41
C LYS A 24 7.86 14.57 -10.26
N PHE A 25 7.03 15.56 -9.95
CA PHE A 25 6.03 15.49 -8.89
C PHE A 25 4.83 14.58 -9.20
N GLU A 26 4.62 14.22 -10.46
CA GLU A 26 3.56 13.29 -10.89
C GLU A 26 4.00 11.83 -10.80
N LYS A 27 5.28 11.57 -10.49
CA LYS A 27 5.85 10.22 -10.41
C LYS A 27 5.33 9.52 -9.15
N GLY A 28 4.65 8.40 -9.36
CA GLY A 28 4.28 7.43 -8.33
C GLY A 28 5.28 6.28 -8.22
N GLY A 29 5.26 5.61 -7.07
CA GLY A 29 5.99 4.36 -6.83
C GLY A 29 5.18 3.13 -7.28
N PHE A 30 5.87 1.99 -7.37
CA PHE A 30 5.18 0.71 -7.51
C PHE A 30 4.61 0.28 -6.14
N PRO A 31 3.41 -0.32 -6.11
CA PRO A 31 2.88 -0.91 -4.89
C PRO A 31 3.80 -2.04 -4.43
N VAL A 32 3.87 -2.24 -3.12
CA VAL A 32 4.51 -3.40 -2.53
C VAL A 32 3.41 -4.24 -1.91
N GLU A 33 3.34 -5.50 -2.33
CA GLU A 33 2.43 -6.48 -1.74
C GLU A 33 3.14 -7.07 -0.51
N THR A 34 2.67 -6.67 0.69
CA THR A 34 3.21 -7.16 1.95
C THR A 34 2.72 -8.59 2.23
N VAL A 35 3.62 -9.51 2.54
CA VAL A 35 3.30 -10.93 2.82
C VAL A 35 3.77 -11.30 4.23
N PRO A 36 3.12 -12.22 4.96
CA PRO A 36 3.64 -12.73 6.23
C PRO A 36 4.99 -13.44 6.04
N GLY A 37 5.92 -13.19 6.95
CA GLY A 37 7.26 -13.81 6.95
C GLY A 37 8.30 -12.97 7.68
N PRO A 38 9.59 -13.38 7.67
CA PRO A 38 10.66 -12.66 8.35
C PRO A 38 10.68 -11.20 7.94
N GLU A 39 10.79 -10.31 8.93
CA GLU A 39 10.60 -8.88 8.72
C GLU A 39 11.61 -8.29 7.71
N GLU A 40 11.10 -7.78 6.59
CA GLU A 40 11.91 -7.15 5.54
C GLU A 40 11.37 -5.75 5.26
N ARG A 41 12.18 -4.73 5.55
CA ARG A 41 11.87 -3.31 5.35
C ARG A 41 12.73 -2.72 4.23
N VAL A 42 12.10 -1.94 3.37
CA VAL A 42 12.77 -1.15 2.32
C VAL A 42 12.63 0.32 2.65
N VAL A 43 13.75 1.03 2.63
CA VAL A 43 13.81 2.46 2.93
C VAL A 43 13.96 3.22 1.61
N ASP A 44 12.98 4.07 1.29
CA ASP A 44 13.02 4.90 0.08
C ASP A 44 13.06 6.38 0.41
N ARG A 45 13.96 7.09 -0.27
CA ARG A 45 13.96 8.55 -0.27
C ARG A 45 12.79 9.06 -1.12
N VAL A 46 11.98 9.96 -0.56
CA VAL A 46 10.89 10.63 -1.27
C VAL A 46 11.19 12.13 -1.50
N ARG A 47 10.23 12.85 -2.08
CA ARG A 47 10.36 14.29 -2.37
C ARG A 47 10.63 15.07 -1.07
N GLY A 48 11.48 16.08 -1.15
CA GLY A 48 11.83 16.93 0.00
C GLY A 48 12.89 16.35 0.92
N GLY A 49 13.48 15.19 0.61
CA GLY A 49 14.50 14.57 1.46
C GLY A 49 13.94 13.66 2.56
N ASN A 50 12.62 13.56 2.66
CA ASN A 50 11.96 12.65 3.59
C ASN A 50 12.22 11.19 3.23
N ILE A 51 12.04 10.33 4.23
CA ILE A 51 12.24 8.89 4.12
C ILE A 51 10.88 8.19 4.30
N LYS A 52 10.56 7.26 3.42
CA LYS A 52 9.40 6.39 3.53
C LYS A 52 9.88 4.95 3.71
N VAL A 53 9.42 4.29 4.77
CA VAL A 53 9.68 2.86 5.00
C VAL A 53 8.51 2.06 4.43
N ARG A 54 8.81 1.10 3.56
CA ARG A 54 7.86 0.12 3.03
C ARG A 54 8.17 -1.23 3.64
N LEU A 55 7.14 -1.97 4.02
CA LEU A 55 7.27 -3.36 4.41
C LEU A 55 7.14 -4.23 3.16
N LYS A 56 8.03 -5.21 2.99
CA LYS A 56 7.86 -6.30 2.03
C LYS A 56 7.33 -7.54 2.73
N LYS A 57 7.86 -7.83 3.91
CA LYS A 57 7.43 -8.93 4.76
C LYS A 57 7.24 -8.46 6.19
N ALA A 58 6.22 -9.00 6.85
CA ALA A 58 5.89 -8.67 8.23
C ALA A 58 5.70 -9.96 9.04
N GLU A 59 6.39 -10.05 10.17
CA GLU A 59 6.30 -11.20 11.07
C GLU A 59 5.37 -10.92 12.25
N THR A 60 5.35 -9.66 12.71
CA THR A 60 4.67 -9.26 13.94
C THR A 60 3.71 -8.10 13.71
N VAL A 61 2.65 -8.08 14.52
CA VAL A 61 1.62 -7.03 14.58
C VAL A 61 1.42 -6.57 16.01
N GLN A 62 0.99 -5.33 16.16
CA GLN A 62 0.50 -4.81 17.44
C GLN A 62 -1.03 -4.85 17.40
N VAL A 63 -1.62 -5.65 18.29
CA VAL A 63 -3.06 -5.79 18.43
C VAL A 63 -3.49 -5.02 19.67
N SER A 64 -4.45 -4.12 19.51
CA SER A 64 -4.98 -3.30 20.60
C SER A 64 -6.39 -3.77 20.92
N ASP A 65 -6.62 -4.15 22.17
CA ASP A 65 -7.94 -4.54 22.67
C ASP A 65 -8.68 -3.29 23.18
N PRO A 66 -9.69 -2.77 22.46
CA PRO A 66 -10.34 -1.51 22.82
C PRO A 66 -11.12 -1.58 24.14
N LYS A 67 -11.50 -2.79 24.59
CA LYS A 67 -12.21 -3.00 25.86
C LYS A 67 -11.30 -2.90 27.09
N THR A 68 -10.05 -3.37 26.96
CA THR A 68 -9.10 -3.44 28.09
C THR A 68 -8.03 -2.34 28.00
N GLY A 69 -7.91 -1.66 26.85
CA GLY A 69 -6.91 -0.64 26.59
C GLY A 69 -5.48 -1.19 26.44
N LYS A 70 -5.30 -2.52 26.48
CA LYS A 70 -3.99 -3.16 26.39
C LYS A 70 -3.61 -3.37 24.93
N THR A 71 -2.33 -3.18 24.64
CA THR A 71 -1.75 -3.46 23.31
C THR A 71 -0.71 -4.56 23.45
N VAL A 72 -0.87 -5.64 22.68
CA VAL A 72 -0.02 -6.82 22.72
C VAL A 72 0.67 -6.99 21.38
N LYS A 73 1.95 -7.38 21.42
CA LYS A 73 2.69 -7.79 20.22
C LYS A 73 2.38 -9.26 19.93
N ALA A 74 1.84 -9.55 18.74
CA ALA A 74 1.49 -10.89 18.31
C ALA A 74 2.17 -11.23 16.98
N THR A 75 2.39 -12.52 16.73
CA THR A 75 2.92 -13.05 15.47
C THR A 75 1.80 -13.27 14.46
N ILE A 76 2.07 -12.97 13.19
CA ILE A 76 1.10 -13.19 12.10
C ILE A 76 1.15 -14.66 11.67
N ILE A 77 0.02 -15.36 11.77
CA ILE A 77 -0.09 -16.77 11.33
C ILE A 77 -0.53 -16.83 9.87
N ARG A 78 -1.69 -16.23 9.55
CA ARG A 78 -2.25 -16.20 8.20
C ARG A 78 -3.17 -15.01 8.02
N VAL A 79 -3.43 -14.63 6.78
CA VAL A 79 -4.50 -13.69 6.43
C VAL A 79 -5.78 -14.49 6.22
N VAL A 80 -6.88 -14.07 6.86
CA VAL A 80 -8.19 -14.72 6.70
C VAL A 80 -8.97 -14.10 5.53
N ARG A 81 -9.10 -12.77 5.53
CA ARG A 81 -9.92 -12.07 4.53
C ARG A 81 -9.41 -10.67 4.26
N ASN A 82 -9.32 -10.33 2.99
CA ASN A 82 -9.04 -8.99 2.52
C ASN A 82 -10.30 -8.41 1.83
N PRO A 83 -10.84 -7.27 2.30
CA PRO A 83 -12.04 -6.67 1.71
C PRO A 83 -11.80 -6.10 0.30
N SER A 84 -10.55 -5.78 -0.07
CA SER A 84 -10.25 -5.17 -1.36
C SER A 84 -10.25 -6.17 -2.52
N ASN A 85 -9.77 -7.39 -2.30
CA ASN A 85 -9.71 -8.43 -3.33
C ASN A 85 -9.62 -9.83 -2.70
N VAL A 86 -10.36 -10.78 -3.27
CA VAL A 86 -10.33 -12.20 -2.88
C VAL A 86 -8.95 -12.81 -3.17
N GLU A 87 -8.30 -12.42 -4.26
CA GLU A 87 -6.97 -12.96 -4.63
C GLU A 87 -5.89 -12.57 -3.62
N TYR A 88 -5.99 -11.38 -3.01
CA TYR A 88 -5.10 -10.99 -1.93
C TYR A 88 -5.29 -11.84 -0.68
N SER A 89 -6.50 -12.33 -0.43
CA SER A 89 -6.74 -13.29 0.66
C SER A 89 -6.04 -14.61 0.39
N ARG A 90 -6.04 -15.09 -0.87
CA ARG A 90 -5.38 -16.33 -1.28
C ARG A 90 -3.86 -16.24 -1.20
N ARG A 91 -3.28 -15.12 -1.63
CA ARG A 91 -1.84 -14.87 -1.59
C ARG A 91 -1.31 -14.49 -0.21
N GLY A 92 -2.20 -14.19 0.73
CA GLY A 92 -1.82 -13.70 2.06
C GLY A 92 -1.31 -12.26 2.05
N VAL A 93 -1.78 -11.42 1.12
CA VAL A 93 -1.34 -10.02 1.03
C VAL A 93 -2.03 -9.17 2.08
N ILE A 94 -1.22 -8.49 2.88
CA ILE A 94 -1.67 -7.61 3.96
C ILE A 94 -1.83 -6.19 3.41
N THR A 95 -3.07 -5.70 3.42
CA THR A 95 -3.44 -4.30 3.14
C THR A 95 -4.26 -3.72 4.30
N LYS A 96 -4.49 -2.40 4.31
CA LYS A 96 -5.34 -1.75 5.32
C LYS A 96 -6.75 -2.35 5.29
N GLY A 97 -7.23 -2.79 6.46
CA GLY A 97 -8.55 -3.42 6.62
C GLY A 97 -8.56 -4.94 6.38
N THR A 98 -7.41 -5.55 6.16
CA THR A 98 -7.28 -7.01 6.13
C THR A 98 -7.54 -7.59 7.52
N ILE A 99 -8.30 -8.68 7.57
CA ILE A 99 -8.52 -9.49 8.76
C ILE A 99 -7.43 -10.56 8.80
N ILE A 100 -6.60 -10.49 9.83
CA ILE A 100 -5.44 -11.35 10.10
C ILE A 100 -5.78 -12.22 11.30
#